data_AF-A0A1S1SUJ4-F1
#
_entry.id   AF-A0A1S1SUJ4-F1
#
_cell.length_a   1.000
_cell.length_b   1.000
_cell.length_c   1.000
_cell.angle_alpha   90.00
_cell.angle_beta   90.00
_cell.angle_gamma   90.00
#
_symmetry.space_group_name_H-M   'P 1'
#
loop_
_entity.id
_entity.type
_entity.pdbx_description
1 polymer ?
#
loop_
_entity_poly.entity_id
_entity_poly.type
_entity_poly.pdbx_seq_one_letter_code
_entity_poly.pdbx_strand_id
1 'polypeptide(L)'
;MGDRVHQAKSGSFSERLMLLLDRVEYRRVESSEDMEDIARLRYKAYKAVNLMELTGARLLDELDFDSQAYVFGIYLDERLASTVRVHHVTPDHRASTSGIIFGAEINAFLDAGMVLIDPGRLAVDPDLLGDDFRALPYLTLRPVAMACEYFSADRCLTACRPRHAAFYKRIFQSETVVALRENLGVYNADGALLVAQVRGQRPSILDRYPIFDSEPFERRLMFAGREEVPFAPLTILPTARIAQGGYGKNFPRET
;
A
#
# COMPACT_ATOMS: atom_id res chain seq x y z
N MET A 1 -4.29 46.96 25.93
CA MET A 1 -3.33 46.56 24.88
C MET A 1 -3.13 45.06 25.05
N GLY A 2 -3.94 44.24 24.38
CA GLY A 2 -3.94 42.79 24.57
C GLY A 2 -3.24 42.14 23.40
N ASP A 3 -2.10 41.51 23.67
CA ASP A 3 -1.34 40.71 22.70
C ASP A 3 -2.20 39.55 22.21
N ARG A 4 -2.67 39.65 20.96
CA ARG A 4 -3.20 38.51 20.23
C ARG A 4 -2.01 37.67 19.78
N VAL A 5 -1.73 36.63 20.54
CA VAL A 5 -0.91 35.50 20.10
C VAL A 5 -1.50 35.00 18.77
N HIS A 6 -0.72 35.09 17.70
CA HIS A 6 -1.01 34.43 16.43
C HIS A 6 -1.01 32.92 16.67
N GLN A 7 -2.19 32.35 16.87
CA GLN A 7 -2.40 30.91 16.86
C GLN A 7 -2.26 30.45 15.40
N ALA A 8 -1.13 29.86 15.05
CA ALA A 8 -0.93 29.23 13.76
C ALA A 8 -2.03 28.18 13.55
N LYS A 9 -2.86 28.35 12.51
CA LYS A 9 -3.88 27.36 12.14
C LYS A 9 -3.17 26.05 11.81
N SER A 10 -3.37 25.02 12.64
CA SER A 10 -2.98 23.65 12.32
C SER A 10 -3.66 23.26 11.01
N GLY A 11 -2.88 22.94 9.97
CA GLY A 11 -3.39 22.58 8.66
C GLY A 11 -4.32 21.36 8.67
N SER A 12 -5.06 21.17 7.58
CA SER A 12 -5.91 19.99 7.39
C SER A 12 -5.10 18.70 7.52
N PHE A 13 -5.75 17.56 7.83
CA PHE A 13 -5.05 16.28 7.93
C PHE A 13 -4.30 15.94 6.63
N SER A 14 -4.90 16.24 5.48
CA SER A 14 -4.28 16.02 4.16
C SER A 14 -3.07 16.91 3.91
N GLU A 15 -3.08 18.16 4.38
CA GLU A 15 -1.89 19.04 4.33
C GLU A 15 -0.76 18.49 5.20
N ARG A 16 -1.07 17.98 6.40
CA ARG A 16 -0.09 17.33 7.27
C ARG A 16 0.49 16.06 6.65
N LEU A 17 -0.35 15.25 5.99
CA LEU A 17 0.10 14.09 5.24
C LEU A 17 1.08 14.48 4.11
N MET A 18 0.79 15.56 3.37
CA MET A 18 1.68 16.05 2.32
C MET A 18 3.01 16.56 2.89
N LEU A 19 3.02 17.24 4.04
CA LEU A 19 4.26 17.66 4.71
C LEU A 19 5.08 16.47 5.21
N LEU A 20 4.42 15.44 5.74
CA LEU A 20 5.11 14.23 6.17
C LEU A 20 5.70 13.45 4.98
N LEU A 21 5.03 13.46 3.84
CA LEU A 21 5.50 12.82 2.60
C LEU A 21 6.87 13.35 2.16
N ASP A 22 7.22 14.61 2.47
CA ASP A 22 8.53 15.19 2.14
C ASP A 22 9.70 14.53 2.90
N ARG A 23 9.41 13.77 3.96
CA ARG A 23 10.38 13.00 4.77
C ARG A 23 10.39 11.51 4.43
N VAL A 24 9.60 11.09 3.44
CA VAL A 24 9.37 9.68 3.11
C VAL A 24 10.17 9.28 1.89
N GLU A 25 10.79 8.11 2.00
CA GLU A 25 11.45 7.39 0.93
C GLU A 25 10.78 6.03 0.73
N TYR A 26 10.55 5.64 -0.53
CA TYR A 26 10.10 4.30 -0.88
C TYR A 26 11.27 3.49 -1.42
N ARG A 27 11.40 2.23 -1.01
CA ARG A 27 12.41 1.31 -1.56
C ARG A 27 11.73 0.02 -2.01
N ARG A 28 11.91 -0.36 -3.27
CA ARG A 28 11.53 -1.68 -3.78
C ARG A 28 12.58 -2.69 -3.35
N VAL A 29 12.16 -3.65 -2.54
CA VAL A 29 13.03 -4.66 -1.94
C VAL A 29 13.16 -5.84 -2.89
N GLU A 30 14.37 -6.09 -3.36
CA GLU A 30 14.68 -7.17 -4.31
C GLU A 30 15.86 -8.04 -3.87
N SER A 31 16.74 -7.53 -3.00
CA SER A 31 17.88 -8.27 -2.49
C SER A 31 17.49 -9.12 -1.28
N SER A 32 18.20 -10.23 -1.08
CA SER A 32 18.01 -11.10 0.10
C SER A 32 18.34 -10.41 1.42
N GLU A 33 19.28 -9.45 1.42
CA GLU A 33 19.71 -8.71 2.61
C GLU A 33 18.61 -7.74 3.07
N ASP A 34 18.07 -6.94 2.14
CA ASP A 34 16.98 -5.99 2.44
C ASP A 34 15.70 -6.72 2.87
N MET A 35 15.45 -7.93 2.34
CA MET A 35 14.34 -8.78 2.78
C MET A 35 14.43 -9.16 4.26
N GLU A 36 15.62 -9.23 4.86
CA GLU A 36 15.74 -9.56 6.28
C GLU A 36 15.19 -8.46 7.19
N ASP A 37 15.41 -7.19 6.85
CA ASP A 37 14.87 -6.05 7.61
C ASP A 37 13.35 -6.00 7.52
N ILE A 38 12.80 -6.25 6.33
CA ILE A 38 11.35 -6.41 6.13
C ILE A 38 10.82 -7.55 7.00
N ALA A 39 11.49 -8.70 7.01
CA ALA A 39 11.08 -9.87 7.78
C ALA A 39 11.07 -9.59 9.29
N ARG A 40 12.09 -8.88 9.80
CA ARG A 40 12.20 -8.47 11.20
C ARG A 40 11.10 -7.49 11.59
N LEU A 41 10.84 -6.47 10.76
CA LEU A 41 9.78 -5.50 10.98
C LEU A 41 8.41 -6.18 11.04
N ARG A 42 8.09 -7.04 10.07
CA ARG A 42 6.82 -7.78 10.04
C ARG A 42 6.65 -8.67 11.26
N TYR A 43 7.69 -9.42 11.64
CA TYR A 43 7.68 -10.24 12.85
C TYR A 43 7.37 -9.40 14.09
N LYS A 44 8.11 -8.29 14.28
CA LYS A 44 7.93 -7.36 15.42
C LYS A 44 6.49 -6.84 15.49
N ALA A 45 5.96 -6.34 14.37
CA ALA A 45 4.62 -5.78 14.29
C ALA A 45 3.52 -6.84 14.55
N TYR A 46 3.67 -8.03 13.98
CA TYR A 46 2.64 -9.08 14.08
C TYR A 46 2.63 -9.73 15.47
N LYS A 47 3.81 -9.87 16.09
CA LYS A 47 3.96 -10.33 17.47
C LYS A 47 3.28 -9.39 18.46
N ALA A 48 3.44 -8.07 18.28
CA ALA A 48 2.87 -7.05 19.17
C ALA A 48 1.33 -7.12 19.28
N VAL A 49 0.65 -7.69 18.28
CA VAL A 49 -0.82 -7.80 18.25
C VAL A 49 -1.32 -9.26 18.17
N ASN A 50 -0.42 -10.24 18.36
CA ASN A 50 -0.70 -11.68 18.25
C ASN A 50 -1.48 -12.06 16.97
N LEU A 51 -1.04 -11.56 15.81
CA LEU A 51 -1.83 -11.67 14.57
C LEU A 51 -1.85 -13.09 13.97
N MET A 52 -0.80 -13.87 14.22
CA MET A 52 -0.66 -15.24 13.73
C MET A 52 0.34 -15.99 14.61
N GLU A 53 0.36 -17.31 14.48
CA GLU A 53 1.43 -18.11 15.07
C GLU A 53 2.73 -17.80 14.33
N LEU A 54 3.73 -17.33 15.08
CA LEU A 54 5.02 -16.96 14.53
C LEU A 54 6.05 -18.01 14.92
N THR A 55 6.60 -18.70 13.93
CA THR A 55 7.73 -19.61 14.10
C THR A 55 9.04 -18.88 13.76
N GLY A 56 10.08 -19.10 14.57
CA GLY A 56 11.37 -18.42 14.40
C GLY A 56 11.34 -16.92 14.73
N ALA A 57 12.16 -16.13 14.01
CA ALA A 57 12.38 -14.70 14.27
C ALA A 57 12.15 -13.78 13.05
N ARG A 58 11.66 -14.34 11.94
CA ARG A 58 11.52 -13.65 10.64
C ARG A 58 10.20 -14.04 10.01
N LEU A 59 9.47 -13.09 9.41
CA LEU A 59 8.20 -13.35 8.72
C LEU A 59 8.31 -13.06 7.21
N LEU A 60 8.65 -14.11 6.46
CA LEU A 60 8.62 -14.19 5.00
C LEU A 60 7.88 -15.46 4.59
N ASP A 61 7.28 -15.45 3.41
CA ASP A 61 6.67 -16.63 2.78
C ASP A 61 7.01 -16.69 1.28
N GLU A 62 6.63 -17.78 0.60
CA GLU A 62 6.94 -17.99 -0.82
C GLU A 62 6.39 -16.88 -1.73
N LEU A 63 5.25 -16.28 -1.36
CA LEU A 63 4.68 -15.17 -2.12
C LEU A 63 5.53 -13.89 -2.03
N ASP A 64 6.48 -13.76 -1.09
CA ASP A 64 7.40 -12.62 -1.08
C ASP A 64 8.42 -12.67 -2.23
N PHE A 65 8.61 -13.85 -2.83
CA PHE A 65 9.56 -14.10 -3.90
C PHE A 65 8.89 -14.36 -5.25
N ASP A 66 7.56 -14.24 -5.31
CA ASP A 66 6.80 -14.40 -6.54
C ASP A 66 7.13 -13.29 -7.55
N SER A 67 7.19 -13.63 -8.83
CA SER A 67 7.59 -12.70 -9.91
C SER A 67 6.66 -11.49 -10.09
N GLN A 68 5.43 -11.56 -9.58
CA GLN A 68 4.47 -10.46 -9.59
C GLN A 68 4.21 -9.87 -8.20
N ALA A 69 5.06 -10.22 -7.22
CA ALA A 69 5.10 -9.60 -5.90
C ALA A 69 6.12 -8.46 -5.87
N TYR A 70 5.68 -7.31 -5.36
CA TYR A 70 6.49 -6.13 -5.16
C TYR A 70 6.50 -5.79 -3.67
N VAL A 71 7.62 -6.03 -3.00
CA VAL A 71 7.78 -5.71 -1.58
C VAL A 71 8.37 -4.32 -1.44
N PHE A 72 7.72 -3.46 -0.66
CA PHE A 72 8.18 -2.10 -0.40
C PHE A 72 8.51 -1.90 1.07
N GLY A 73 9.66 -1.30 1.32
CA GLY A 73 9.96 -0.61 2.57
C GLY A 73 9.62 0.87 2.44
N ILE A 74 8.98 1.42 3.46
CA ILE A 74 8.66 2.84 3.58
C ILE A 74 9.51 3.39 4.71
N TYR A 75 10.42 4.29 4.35
CA TYR A 75 11.40 4.87 5.25
C TYR A 75 10.95 6.29 5.59
N LEU A 76 10.97 6.63 6.87
CA LEU A 76 10.71 7.97 7.39
C LEU A 76 12.00 8.45 8.05
N ASP A 77 12.55 9.57 7.56
CA ASP A 77 13.88 10.05 7.96
C ASP A 77 14.93 8.93 7.94
N GLU A 78 15.03 8.22 6.81
CA GLU A 78 15.98 7.10 6.57
C GLU A 78 15.77 5.85 7.44
N ARG A 79 14.73 5.81 8.30
CA ARG A 79 14.40 4.67 9.15
C ARG A 79 13.24 3.86 8.58
N LEU A 80 13.39 2.55 8.43
CA LEU A 80 12.32 1.67 7.98
C LEU A 80 11.14 1.73 8.96
N ALA A 81 10.06 2.39 8.55
CA ALA A 81 8.92 2.71 9.40
C ALA A 81 7.73 1.76 9.15
N SER A 82 7.54 1.33 7.91
CA SER A 82 6.50 0.38 7.54
C SER A 82 6.85 -0.40 6.27
N THR A 83 6.08 -1.43 5.97
CA THR A 83 6.22 -2.24 4.76
C THR A 83 4.85 -2.69 4.24
N VAL A 84 4.78 -2.94 2.94
CA VAL A 84 3.67 -3.59 2.27
C VAL A 84 4.20 -4.48 1.15
N ARG A 85 3.53 -5.60 0.90
CA ARG A 85 3.69 -6.35 -0.35
C ARG A 85 2.51 -6.04 -1.26
N VAL A 86 2.78 -5.80 -2.53
CA VAL A 86 1.76 -5.58 -3.56
C VAL A 86 1.86 -6.71 -4.57
N HIS A 87 0.83 -7.53 -4.72
CA HIS A 87 0.75 -8.50 -5.81
C HIS A 87 -0.05 -7.93 -6.97
N HIS A 88 0.51 -8.06 -8.18
CA HIS A 88 -0.23 -7.95 -9.42
C HIS A 88 -0.80 -9.32 -9.77
N VAL A 89 -2.13 -9.41 -9.83
CA VAL A 89 -2.84 -10.69 -10.00
C VAL A 89 -3.66 -10.61 -11.28
N THR A 90 -3.47 -11.58 -12.16
CA THR A 90 -4.09 -11.63 -13.48
C THR A 90 -4.72 -13.00 -13.71
N PRO A 91 -5.59 -13.17 -14.72
CA PRO A 91 -6.14 -14.47 -15.05
C PRO A 91 -5.07 -15.56 -15.27
N ASP A 92 -3.91 -15.17 -15.79
CA ASP A 92 -2.76 -16.05 -16.08
C ASP A 92 -1.78 -16.19 -14.90
N HIS A 93 -1.83 -15.29 -13.93
CA HIS A 93 -0.97 -15.29 -12.73
C HIS A 93 -1.78 -15.01 -11.47
N ARG A 94 -2.25 -16.08 -10.82
CA ARG A 94 -3.27 -16.01 -9.75
C ARG A 94 -2.69 -15.98 -8.32
N ALA A 95 -1.36 -15.98 -8.17
CA ALA A 95 -0.69 -16.03 -6.88
C ALA A 95 -0.98 -14.77 -6.05
N SER A 96 -1.56 -14.95 -4.86
CA SER A 96 -1.93 -13.84 -3.96
C SER A 96 -2.30 -14.34 -2.57
N THR A 97 -2.24 -13.46 -1.56
CA THR A 97 -2.67 -13.81 -0.19
C THR A 97 -4.18 -13.91 -0.10
N SER A 98 -4.91 -12.99 -0.73
CA SER A 98 -6.37 -13.04 -0.79
C SER A 98 -6.86 -14.27 -1.56
N GLY A 99 -6.14 -14.74 -2.59
CA GLY A 99 -6.49 -15.97 -3.31
C GLY A 99 -6.38 -17.23 -2.45
N ILE A 100 -5.44 -17.28 -1.51
CA ILE A 100 -5.32 -18.40 -0.54
C ILE A 100 -6.51 -18.41 0.43
N ILE A 101 -6.96 -17.23 0.88
CA ILE A 101 -7.97 -17.10 1.94
C ILE A 101 -9.40 -17.09 1.39
N PHE A 102 -9.61 -16.46 0.23
CA PHE A 102 -10.91 -16.19 -0.41
C PHE A 102 -10.94 -16.71 -1.85
N GLY A 103 -10.37 -17.90 -2.09
CA GLY A 103 -10.10 -18.40 -3.44
C GLY A 103 -11.30 -18.45 -4.37
N ALA A 104 -12.49 -18.80 -3.89
CA ALA A 104 -13.70 -18.82 -4.71
C ALA A 104 -14.06 -17.41 -5.23
N GLU A 105 -14.02 -16.40 -4.36
CA GLU A 105 -14.35 -15.03 -4.72
C GLU A 105 -13.28 -14.38 -5.60
N ILE A 106 -12.00 -14.65 -5.33
CA ILE A 106 -10.91 -14.14 -6.16
C ILE A 106 -10.94 -14.77 -7.55
N ASN A 107 -11.17 -16.09 -7.64
CA ASN A 107 -11.30 -16.76 -8.92
C ASN A 107 -12.48 -16.23 -9.74
N ALA A 108 -13.60 -15.87 -9.10
CA ALA A 108 -14.74 -15.28 -9.83
C ALA A 108 -14.38 -13.98 -10.56
N PHE A 109 -13.53 -13.12 -9.97
CA PHE A 109 -13.04 -11.92 -10.66
C PHE A 109 -12.06 -12.27 -11.79
N LEU A 110 -11.15 -13.21 -11.55
CA LEU A 110 -10.13 -13.61 -12.53
C LEU A 110 -10.73 -14.35 -13.72
N ASP A 111 -11.74 -15.19 -13.49
CA ASP A 111 -12.49 -15.90 -14.55
C ASP A 111 -13.31 -14.93 -15.41
N ALA A 112 -13.66 -13.76 -14.86
CA ALA A 112 -14.25 -12.65 -15.61
C ALA A 112 -13.20 -11.80 -16.36
N GLY A 113 -11.93 -12.21 -16.37
CA GLY A 113 -10.85 -11.53 -17.08
C GLY A 113 -10.31 -10.29 -16.37
N MET A 114 -10.62 -10.09 -15.09
CA MET A 114 -10.22 -8.88 -14.37
C MET A 114 -8.76 -8.93 -13.90
N VAL A 115 -8.10 -7.78 -13.88
CA VAL A 115 -6.79 -7.56 -13.25
C VAL A 115 -6.99 -7.04 -11.83
N LEU A 116 -6.31 -7.65 -10.86
CA LEU A 116 -6.44 -7.33 -9.44
C LEU A 116 -5.11 -6.87 -8.85
N ILE A 117 -5.18 -5.97 -7.87
CA ILE A 117 -4.07 -5.70 -6.95
C ILE A 117 -4.42 -6.29 -5.59
N ASP A 118 -3.53 -7.13 -5.06
CA ASP A 118 -3.65 -7.72 -3.72
C ASP A 118 -2.54 -7.21 -2.78
N PRO A 119 -2.83 -6.20 -1.95
CA PRO A 119 -1.94 -5.78 -0.88
C PRO A 119 -1.92 -6.83 0.24
N GLY A 120 -0.73 -7.24 0.63
CA GLY A 120 -0.51 -8.17 1.73
C GLY A 120 0.61 -7.70 2.65
N ARG A 121 0.75 -8.39 3.78
CA ARG A 121 1.87 -8.21 4.72
C ARG A 121 2.13 -6.75 5.15
N LEU A 122 1.07 -5.94 5.21
CA LEU A 122 1.16 -4.57 5.74
C LEU A 122 1.59 -4.64 7.21
N ALA A 123 2.71 -4.00 7.53
CA ALA A 123 3.24 -3.91 8.88
C ALA A 123 3.81 -2.51 9.13
N VAL A 124 3.60 -2.00 10.34
CA VAL A 124 4.10 -0.70 10.81
C VAL A 124 4.93 -0.98 12.06
N ASP A 125 6.06 -0.29 12.22
CA ASP A 125 6.88 -0.43 13.41
C ASP A 125 6.07 -0.03 14.65
N PRO A 126 5.82 -0.95 15.60
CA PRO A 126 5.01 -0.66 16.78
C PRO A 126 5.66 0.35 17.74
N ASP A 127 6.95 0.65 17.59
CA ASP A 127 7.65 1.62 18.46
C ASP A 127 7.48 3.07 17.97
N LEU A 128 6.89 3.28 16.78
CA LEU A 128 6.56 4.62 16.28
C LEU A 128 5.33 5.17 17.01
N LEU A 129 5.43 6.41 17.50
CA LEU A 129 4.41 7.06 18.32
C LEU A 129 3.94 8.38 17.69
N GLY A 130 2.80 8.89 18.18
CA GLY A 130 2.32 10.24 17.85
C GLY A 130 1.55 10.35 16.53
N ASP A 131 1.62 11.54 15.92
CA ASP A 131 0.87 11.87 14.70
C ASP A 131 1.37 11.10 13.47
N ASP A 132 2.69 10.84 13.39
CA ASP A 132 3.31 10.06 12.32
C ASP A 132 2.70 8.66 12.24
N PHE A 133 2.43 8.03 13.39
CA PHE A 133 1.78 6.71 13.45
C PHE A 133 0.41 6.68 12.76
N ARG A 134 -0.38 7.76 12.87
CA ARG A 134 -1.72 7.83 12.23
C ARG A 134 -1.63 8.04 10.72
N ALA A 135 -0.54 8.66 10.26
CA ALA A 135 -0.28 8.91 8.86
C ALA A 135 0.31 7.69 8.14
N LEU A 136 1.06 6.83 8.83
CA LEU A 136 1.74 5.68 8.22
C LEU A 136 0.84 4.81 7.37
N PRO A 137 -0.38 4.39 7.78
CA PRO A 137 -1.25 3.58 6.91
C PRO A 137 -1.54 4.22 5.55
N TYR A 138 -1.61 5.56 5.48
CA TYR A 138 -1.80 6.28 4.23
C TYR A 138 -0.54 6.23 3.36
N LEU A 139 0.63 6.47 3.97
CA LEU A 139 1.93 6.45 3.31
C LEU A 139 2.28 5.03 2.82
N THR A 140 1.99 4.01 3.62
CA THR A 140 2.20 2.59 3.33
C THR A 140 1.29 2.10 2.19
N LEU A 141 0.09 2.65 2.04
CA LEU A 141 -0.83 2.28 0.96
C LEU A 141 -0.62 3.07 -0.34
N ARG A 142 0.32 4.04 -0.35
CA ARG A 142 0.60 4.80 -1.57
C ARG A 142 1.16 3.94 -2.72
N PRO A 143 2.10 3.00 -2.50
CA PRO A 143 2.51 2.04 -3.53
C PRO A 143 1.34 1.22 -4.07
N VAL A 144 0.38 0.83 -3.23
CA VAL A 144 -0.82 0.11 -3.67
C VAL A 144 -1.66 0.93 -4.64
N ALA A 145 -1.93 2.20 -4.31
CA ALA A 145 -2.68 3.09 -5.20
C ALA A 145 -1.95 3.30 -6.54
N MET A 146 -0.62 3.43 -6.50
CA MET A 146 0.20 3.54 -7.71
C MET A 146 0.19 2.26 -8.55
N ALA A 147 0.21 1.08 -7.92
CA ALA A 147 0.13 -0.20 -8.62
C ALA A 147 -1.20 -0.34 -9.37
N CYS A 148 -2.31 0.05 -8.73
CA CYS A 148 -3.62 0.05 -9.37
C CYS A 148 -3.64 0.87 -10.68
N GLU A 149 -2.97 2.02 -10.69
CA GLU A 149 -2.84 2.84 -11.90
C GLU A 149 -1.85 2.25 -12.92
N TYR A 150 -0.67 1.83 -12.48
CA TYR A 150 0.38 1.31 -13.35
C TYR A 150 -0.06 0.05 -14.11
N PHE A 151 -0.68 -0.90 -13.41
CA PHE A 151 -1.16 -2.15 -13.98
C PHE A 151 -2.58 -2.05 -14.55
N SER A 152 -3.18 -0.85 -14.57
CA SER A 152 -4.56 -0.65 -15.05
C SER A 152 -5.58 -1.60 -14.39
N ALA A 153 -5.41 -1.85 -13.09
CA ALA A 153 -6.19 -2.84 -12.37
C ALA A 153 -7.69 -2.50 -12.36
N ASP A 154 -8.52 -3.52 -12.37
CA ASP A 154 -9.97 -3.39 -12.25
C ASP A 154 -10.40 -3.26 -10.79
N ARG A 155 -9.73 -3.99 -9.90
CA ARG A 155 -10.06 -4.07 -8.47
C ARG A 155 -8.81 -4.04 -7.59
N CYS A 156 -8.95 -3.42 -6.42
CA CYS A 156 -7.96 -3.54 -5.34
C CYS A 156 -8.59 -4.31 -4.18
N LEU A 157 -7.93 -5.39 -3.77
CA LEU A 157 -8.40 -6.27 -2.71
C LEU A 157 -7.95 -5.76 -1.35
N THR A 158 -8.65 -6.18 -0.30
CA THR A 158 -8.27 -5.92 1.09
C THR A 158 -8.84 -7.03 1.97
N ALA A 159 -8.01 -8.03 2.28
CA ALA A 159 -8.27 -8.96 3.37
C ALA A 159 -7.93 -8.28 4.70
N CYS A 160 -8.93 -7.87 5.49
CA CYS A 160 -8.66 -7.16 6.73
C CYS A 160 -9.57 -7.55 7.90
N ARG A 161 -9.07 -7.32 9.11
CA ARG A 161 -9.83 -7.44 10.35
C ARG A 161 -10.96 -6.40 10.39
N PRO A 162 -12.12 -6.70 11.00
CA PRO A 162 -13.28 -5.79 11.04
C PRO A 162 -12.97 -4.37 11.50
N ARG A 163 -12.10 -4.22 12.51
CA ARG A 163 -11.71 -2.90 13.06
C ARG A 163 -11.06 -1.96 12.03
N HIS A 164 -10.53 -2.50 10.93
CA HIS A 164 -9.89 -1.70 9.88
C HIS A 164 -10.84 -1.43 8.69
N ALA A 165 -11.99 -2.09 8.61
CA ALA A 165 -12.89 -1.97 7.46
C ALA A 165 -13.36 -0.53 7.21
N ALA A 166 -13.68 0.23 8.28
CA ALA A 166 -14.14 1.61 8.17
C ALA A 166 -13.12 2.53 7.48
N PHE A 167 -11.82 2.27 7.66
CA PHE A 167 -10.74 3.03 7.00
C PHE A 167 -10.81 2.85 5.47
N TYR A 168 -10.85 1.60 5.00
CA TYR A 168 -10.89 1.28 3.57
C TYR A 168 -12.19 1.76 2.91
N LYS A 169 -13.34 1.59 3.58
CA LYS A 169 -14.63 2.13 3.14
C LYS A 169 -14.61 3.65 2.96
N ARG A 170 -14.03 4.38 3.92
CA ARG A 170 -14.01 5.85 3.91
C ARG A 170 -13.10 6.41 2.81
N ILE A 171 -11.93 5.83 2.63
CA ILE A 171 -10.88 6.38 1.77
C ILE A 171 -11.04 5.88 0.35
N PHE A 172 -11.05 4.56 0.17
CA PHE A 172 -11.05 3.89 -1.12
C PHE A 172 -12.44 3.41 -1.56
N GLN A 173 -13.50 3.84 -0.86
CA GLN A 173 -14.88 3.49 -1.18
C GLN A 173 -15.06 1.97 -1.37
N SER A 174 -14.32 1.18 -0.59
CA SER A 174 -14.32 -0.27 -0.75
C SER A 174 -15.66 -0.86 -0.30
N GLU A 175 -16.14 -1.85 -1.02
CA GLU A 175 -17.35 -2.60 -0.69
C GLU A 175 -16.98 -3.92 -0.03
N THR A 176 -17.85 -4.44 0.83
CA THR A 176 -17.66 -5.75 1.44
C THR A 176 -18.19 -6.81 0.49
N VAL A 177 -17.30 -7.66 -0.04
CA VAL A 177 -17.66 -8.77 -0.93
C VAL A 177 -17.86 -10.06 -0.14
N VAL A 178 -16.97 -10.33 0.81
CA VAL A 178 -17.14 -11.42 1.77
C VAL A 178 -17.30 -10.80 3.15
N ALA A 179 -18.39 -11.15 3.82
CA ALA A 179 -18.63 -10.78 5.21
C ALA A 179 -17.58 -11.42 6.14
N LEU A 180 -17.73 -11.23 7.44
CA LEU A 180 -16.81 -11.78 8.42
C LEU A 180 -16.69 -13.31 8.29
N ARG A 181 -15.46 -13.80 8.07
CA ARG A 181 -15.08 -15.20 8.27
C ARG A 181 -14.27 -15.29 9.55
N GLU A 182 -14.67 -16.23 10.40
CA GLU A 182 -13.90 -16.58 11.60
C GLU A 182 -12.61 -17.27 11.19
N ASN A 183 -11.51 -16.94 11.88
CA ASN A 183 -10.20 -17.56 11.71
C ASN A 183 -9.80 -17.78 10.24
N LEU A 184 -9.14 -16.78 9.64
CA LEU A 184 -8.69 -16.84 8.24
C LEU A 184 -7.61 -17.91 7.94
N GLY A 185 -7.39 -18.87 8.85
CA GLY A 185 -6.45 -19.99 8.74
C GLY A 185 -5.01 -19.55 8.91
N VAL A 186 -4.54 -18.65 8.04
CA VAL A 186 -3.19 -18.06 8.07
C VAL A 186 -3.05 -17.03 9.20
N TYR A 187 -4.17 -16.50 9.70
CA TYR A 187 -4.20 -15.50 10.75
C TYR A 187 -5.05 -15.96 11.93
N ASN A 188 -4.58 -15.68 13.14
CA ASN A 188 -5.32 -15.86 14.40
C ASN A 188 -6.34 -14.73 14.60
N ALA A 189 -7.07 -14.39 13.54
CA ALA A 189 -8.01 -13.29 13.54
C ALA A 189 -9.11 -13.52 12.49
N ASP A 190 -10.29 -13.03 12.84
CA ASP A 190 -11.40 -12.93 11.90
C ASP A 190 -11.12 -11.82 10.89
N GLY A 191 -11.65 -11.98 9.69
CA GLY A 191 -11.57 -10.93 8.68
C GLY A 191 -12.63 -11.02 7.61
N ALA A 192 -12.67 -9.97 6.81
CA ALA A 192 -13.56 -9.80 5.69
C ALA A 192 -12.75 -9.50 4.43
N LEU A 193 -13.34 -9.77 3.27
CA LEU A 193 -12.81 -9.30 2.00
C LEU A 193 -13.53 -8.01 1.61
N LEU A 194 -12.78 -6.93 1.58
CA LEU A 194 -13.20 -5.67 0.99
C LEU A 194 -12.57 -5.51 -0.39
N VAL A 195 -13.29 -4.87 -1.30
CA VAL A 195 -12.85 -4.64 -2.67
C VAL A 195 -13.15 -3.20 -3.07
N ALA A 196 -12.14 -2.47 -3.55
CA ALA A 196 -12.32 -1.17 -4.18
C ALA A 196 -12.38 -1.32 -5.70
N GLN A 197 -13.30 -0.59 -6.34
CA GLN A 197 -13.31 -0.45 -7.79
C GLN A 197 -12.34 0.66 -8.21
N VAL A 198 -11.33 0.32 -9.00
CA VAL A 198 -10.26 1.28 -9.34
C VAL A 198 -10.76 2.32 -10.37
N ARG A 199 -11.43 1.84 -11.41
CA ARG A 199 -11.93 2.69 -12.51
C ARG A 199 -12.99 3.67 -12.00
N GLY A 200 -12.76 4.96 -12.22
CA GLY A 200 -13.70 6.04 -11.91
C GLY A 200 -13.57 6.67 -10.51
N GLN A 201 -12.80 6.06 -9.58
CA GLN A 201 -12.69 6.59 -8.21
C GLN A 201 -11.58 7.64 -8.03
N ARG A 202 -10.61 7.70 -8.95
CA ARG A 202 -9.39 8.51 -8.80
C ARG A 202 -9.66 9.98 -8.41
N PRO A 203 -10.51 10.76 -9.10
CA PRO A 203 -10.68 12.19 -8.77
C PRO A 203 -11.10 12.41 -7.31
N SER A 204 -12.12 11.68 -6.83
CA SER A 204 -12.64 11.82 -5.47
C SER A 204 -11.64 11.41 -4.37
N ILE A 205 -10.74 10.48 -4.67
CA ILE A 205 -9.66 10.08 -3.75
C ILE A 205 -8.60 11.18 -3.71
N LEU A 206 -8.15 11.67 -4.87
CA LEU A 206 -7.09 12.67 -4.96
C LEU A 206 -7.50 14.03 -4.40
N ASP A 207 -8.76 14.44 -4.58
CA ASP A 207 -9.28 15.69 -3.99
C ASP A 207 -9.18 15.69 -2.45
N ARG A 208 -9.39 14.52 -1.84
CA ARG A 208 -9.34 14.36 -0.37
C ARG A 208 -7.95 14.02 0.13
N TYR A 209 -7.19 13.25 -0.64
CA TYR A 209 -5.90 12.67 -0.26
C TYR A 209 -4.91 12.77 -1.43
N PRO A 210 -4.38 13.98 -1.71
CA PRO A 210 -3.48 14.24 -2.83
C PRO A 210 -2.16 13.46 -2.73
N ILE A 211 -1.82 12.96 -1.54
CA ILE A 211 -0.68 12.05 -1.35
C ILE A 211 -0.74 10.82 -2.27
N PHE A 212 -1.92 10.34 -2.69
CA PHE A 212 -2.02 9.17 -3.57
C PHE A 212 -1.70 9.48 -5.02
N ASP A 213 -1.51 10.75 -5.37
CA ASP A 213 -1.12 11.14 -6.72
C ASP A 213 0.36 10.84 -6.98
N SER A 214 0.70 10.60 -8.24
CA SER A 214 2.06 10.29 -8.66
C SER A 214 2.25 10.62 -10.14
N GLU A 215 3.47 10.97 -10.49
CA GLU A 215 3.91 11.07 -11.88
C GLU A 215 4.16 9.68 -12.49
N PRO A 216 3.98 9.51 -13.81
CA PRO A 216 4.20 8.22 -14.48
C PRO A 216 5.59 7.63 -14.24
N PHE A 217 6.63 8.47 -14.19
CA PHE A 217 8.00 8.00 -13.97
C PHE A 217 8.20 7.44 -12.56
N GLU A 218 7.49 7.94 -11.54
CA GLU A 218 7.56 7.37 -10.20
C GLU A 218 7.00 5.94 -10.20
N ARG A 219 5.84 5.74 -10.84
CA ARG A 219 5.24 4.40 -10.97
C ARG A 219 6.14 3.46 -11.76
N ARG A 220 6.78 3.94 -12.82
CA ARG A 220 7.77 3.17 -13.58
C ARG A 220 8.93 2.71 -12.70
N LEU A 221 9.49 3.60 -11.87
CA LEU A 221 10.55 3.23 -10.92
C LEU A 221 10.08 2.21 -9.88
N MET A 222 8.81 2.24 -9.49
CA MET A 222 8.23 1.30 -8.52
C MET A 222 7.99 -0.09 -9.10
N PHE A 223 7.56 -0.21 -10.36
CA PHE A 223 6.96 -1.45 -10.87
C PHE A 223 7.55 -2.00 -12.17
N ALA A 224 8.30 -1.21 -12.95
CA ALA A 224 8.87 -1.71 -14.19
C ALA A 224 9.87 -2.85 -13.95
N GLY A 225 10.00 -3.73 -14.95
CA GLY A 225 11.00 -4.79 -14.95
C GLY A 225 12.43 -4.24 -15.06
N ARG A 226 13.42 -5.04 -14.66
CA ARG A 226 14.85 -4.63 -14.71
C ARG A 226 15.40 -4.52 -16.12
N GLU A 227 14.75 -5.13 -17.11
CA GLU A 227 15.07 -4.90 -18.52
C GLU A 227 14.76 -3.44 -18.94
N GLU A 228 13.68 -2.88 -18.39
CA GLU A 228 13.23 -1.51 -18.69
C GLU A 228 13.92 -0.46 -17.81
N VAL A 229 14.26 -0.82 -16.57
CA VAL A 229 14.99 0.04 -15.62
C VAL A 229 16.19 -0.74 -15.05
N PRO A 230 17.31 -0.84 -15.80
CA PRO A 230 18.48 -1.63 -15.38
C PRO A 230 19.13 -1.12 -14.09
N PHE A 231 19.10 0.19 -13.89
CA PHE A 231 19.64 0.87 -12.72
C PHE A 231 18.52 1.56 -11.94
N ALA A 232 17.58 0.78 -11.38
CA ALA A 232 16.59 1.41 -10.49
C ALA A 232 17.31 1.91 -9.22
N PRO A 233 17.01 3.13 -8.77
CA PRO A 233 17.63 3.70 -7.59
C PRO A 233 17.24 2.90 -6.36
N LEU A 234 18.11 2.93 -5.33
CA LEU A 234 17.79 2.35 -4.03
C LEU A 234 16.53 3.00 -3.43
N THR A 235 16.42 4.32 -3.58
CA THR A 235 15.35 5.14 -3.04
C THR A 235 14.54 5.78 -4.17
N ILE A 236 13.22 5.76 -4.03
CA ILE A 236 12.25 6.42 -4.89
C ILE A 236 11.56 7.51 -4.06
N LEU A 237 11.68 8.76 -4.51
CA LEU A 237 11.08 9.90 -3.85
C LEU A 237 9.64 10.16 -4.33
N PRO A 238 8.72 10.54 -3.43
CA PRO A 238 7.33 10.80 -3.78
C PRO A 238 7.18 12.01 -4.71
N THR A 239 6.36 11.88 -5.75
CA THR A 239 6.14 12.96 -6.75
C THR A 239 4.77 13.63 -6.64
N ALA A 240 3.99 13.32 -5.58
CA ALA A 240 2.62 13.83 -5.42
C ALA A 240 2.53 15.36 -5.57
N ARG A 241 3.49 16.14 -5.06
CA ARG A 241 3.51 17.60 -5.23
C ARG A 241 3.69 18.04 -6.69
N ILE A 242 4.52 17.33 -7.45
CA ILE A 242 4.77 17.61 -8.87
C ILE A 242 3.49 17.34 -9.67
N ALA A 243 2.84 16.20 -9.40
CA ALA A 243 1.59 15.81 -10.05
C ALA A 243 0.45 16.81 -9.78
N GLN A 244 0.34 17.28 -8.54
CA GLN A 244 -0.65 18.29 -8.14
C GLN A 244 -0.35 19.68 -8.73
N GLY A 245 0.93 20.03 -8.88
CA GLY A 245 1.39 21.27 -9.49
C GLY A 245 1.21 21.35 -11.01
N GLY A 246 0.79 20.26 -11.66
CA GLY A 246 0.46 20.23 -13.08
C GLY A 246 1.64 20.12 -14.04
N TYR A 247 2.87 19.89 -13.55
CA TYR A 247 4.04 19.71 -14.43
C TYR A 247 3.93 18.43 -15.30
N GLY A 248 3.21 17.40 -14.84
CA GLY A 248 2.93 16.18 -15.60
C GLY A 248 1.71 16.20 -16.53
N LYS A 249 0.89 17.27 -16.52
CA LYS A 249 -0.29 17.37 -17.41
C LYS A 249 0.07 17.58 -18.90
N ASN A 250 1.35 17.79 -19.21
CA ASN A 250 1.85 18.08 -20.56
C ASN A 250 2.37 16.85 -21.32
N PHE A 251 2.38 15.66 -20.71
CA PHE A 251 2.64 14.44 -21.48
C PHE A 251 1.31 13.94 -22.04
N PRO A 252 1.08 14.02 -23.36
CA PRO A 252 -0.12 13.43 -23.96
C PRO A 252 -0.16 11.96 -23.59
N ARG A 253 -1.27 11.53 -23.01
CA ARG A 253 -1.58 10.10 -22.84
C ARG A 253 -1.88 9.60 -24.24
N GLU A 254 -0.94 8.90 -24.86
CA GLU A 254 -1.20 8.21 -26.12
C GLU A 254 -2.34 7.21 -25.90
N THR A 255 -3.36 7.35 -26.73
CA THR A 255 -4.57 6.53 -26.80
C THR A 255 -4.31 5.16 -27.39
#